data_AF-A0A7X9MV20-F1
#
_entry.id   AF-A0A7X9MV20-F1
#
_cell.length_a   1.000
_cell.length_b   1.000
_cell.length_c   1.000
_cell.angle_alpha   90.00
_cell.angle_beta   90.00
_cell.angle_gamma   90.00
#
_symmetry.space_group_name_H-M   'P 1'
#
loop_
_entity.id
_entity.type
_entity.pdbx_description
1 polymer ?
#
loop_
_entity_poly.entity_id
_entity_poly.type
_entity_poly.pdbx_seq_one_letter_code
_entity_poly.pdbx_strand_id
1 'polypeptide(L)'
;MKIRDIEFPAYFDTIDKNNDNIDVFVTMEDGMTYTMVVTTPSNYYWYMDKEGLDYIPASPPDVIVRTLTKENIWKAIETFTEDNAYWLKLFFLSGDKDGVFDQNIMDEMIKQIKKVNDEIENM
;
A
#
# COMPACT_ATOMS: atom_id res chain seq x y z
N MET A 1 -4.66 -15.42 -2.80
CA MET A 1 -5.79 -15.17 -3.76
C MET A 1 -5.19 -15.04 -5.16
N LYS A 2 -5.95 -15.12 -6.25
CA LYS A 2 -5.40 -14.98 -7.61
C LYS A 2 -5.88 -13.71 -8.30
N ILE A 3 -4.95 -13.05 -8.99
CA ILE A 3 -5.23 -11.87 -9.82
C ILE A 3 -5.96 -12.34 -11.07
N ARG A 4 -7.08 -11.69 -11.39
CA ARG A 4 -7.79 -11.85 -12.65
C ARG A 4 -7.26 -10.86 -13.70
N ASP A 5 -7.12 -9.60 -13.31
CA ASP A 5 -6.68 -8.52 -14.19
C ASP A 5 -6.07 -7.36 -13.39
N ILE A 6 -5.21 -6.58 -14.05
CA ILE A 6 -4.70 -5.30 -13.54
C ILE A 6 -4.98 -4.24 -14.59
N GLU A 7 -5.91 -3.34 -14.28
CA GLU A 7 -6.24 -2.21 -15.13
C GLU A 7 -5.31 -1.03 -14.83
N PHE A 8 -4.77 -0.44 -15.89
CA PHE A 8 -3.89 0.73 -15.85
C PHE A 8 -4.65 1.97 -16.31
N PRO A 9 -4.31 3.16 -15.79
CA PRO A 9 -4.95 4.40 -16.20
C PRO A 9 -4.69 4.67 -17.69
N ALA A 10 -5.62 5.36 -18.35
CA ALA A 10 -5.53 5.66 -19.79
C ALA A 10 -4.25 6.44 -20.17
N TYR A 11 -3.70 7.21 -19.23
CA TYR A 11 -2.47 7.98 -19.41
C TYR A 11 -1.20 7.17 -19.09
N PHE A 12 -1.29 5.87 -18.82
CA PHE A 12 -0.14 5.05 -18.42
C PHE A 12 1.03 5.19 -19.38
N ASP A 13 0.82 5.19 -20.69
CA ASP A 13 1.93 5.25 -21.66
C ASP A 13 2.60 6.63 -21.76
N THR A 14 2.04 7.66 -21.14
CA THR A 14 2.55 9.05 -21.22
C THR A 14 3.30 9.54 -19.98
N ILE A 15 3.30 8.76 -18.90
CA ILE A 15 3.97 9.12 -17.63
C ILE A 15 5.49 8.94 -17.69
N ASP A 16 6.22 9.55 -16.75
CA ASP A 16 7.64 9.25 -16.55
C ASP A 16 7.79 7.90 -15.83
N LYS A 17 8.17 6.87 -16.58
CA LYS A 17 8.32 5.52 -16.04
C LYS A 17 9.36 5.39 -14.93
N ASN A 18 10.28 6.35 -14.79
CA ASN A 18 11.36 6.31 -13.82
C ASN A 18 11.14 7.22 -12.62
N ASN A 19 10.17 8.14 -12.67
CA ASN A 19 10.01 9.19 -11.66
C ASN A 19 8.54 9.64 -11.54
N ASP A 20 7.64 8.69 -11.34
CA ASP A 20 6.21 8.97 -11.18
C ASP A 20 5.56 7.94 -10.23
N ASN A 21 4.28 8.15 -9.95
CA ASN A 21 3.39 7.17 -9.34
C ASN A 21 2.04 7.10 -10.09
N ILE A 22 1.35 5.97 -9.94
CA ILE A 22 0.04 5.74 -10.58
C ILE A 22 -0.88 4.91 -9.70
N ASP A 23 -2.17 5.13 -9.84
CA ASP A 23 -3.18 4.21 -9.34
C ASP A 23 -3.38 3.07 -10.34
N VAL A 24 -3.40 1.83 -9.85
CA VAL A 24 -3.80 0.65 -10.63
C VAL A 24 -4.96 -0.06 -9.95
N PHE A 25 -5.79 -0.72 -10.74
CA PHE A 25 -6.97 -1.44 -10.25
C PHE A 25 -6.76 -2.94 -10.40
N VAL A 26 -6.57 -3.62 -9.27
CA VAL A 26 -6.29 -5.05 -9.20
C VAL A 26 -7.58 -5.79 -8.95
N THR A 27 -8.10 -6.49 -9.97
CA THR A 27 -9.30 -7.31 -9.79
C THR A 27 -8.93 -8.76 -9.54
N MET A 28 -9.47 -9.34 -8.48
CA MET A 28 -9.25 -10.72 -8.07
C MET A 28 -10.29 -11.66 -8.70
N GLU A 29 -10.01 -12.98 -8.69
CA GLU A 29 -10.94 -13.99 -9.24
C GLU A 29 -12.31 -14.00 -8.55
N ASP A 30 -12.42 -13.54 -7.30
CA ASP A 30 -13.69 -13.41 -6.56
C ASP A 30 -14.51 -12.17 -6.95
N GLY A 31 -13.99 -11.35 -7.87
CA GLY A 31 -14.64 -10.14 -8.35
C GLY A 31 -14.35 -8.89 -7.52
N MET A 32 -13.59 -8.99 -6.42
CA MET A 32 -13.17 -7.82 -5.65
C MET A 32 -12.08 -7.04 -6.39
N THR A 33 -12.21 -5.71 -6.45
CA THR A 33 -11.22 -4.81 -7.05
C THR A 33 -10.57 -3.94 -5.99
N TYR A 34 -9.24 -3.94 -5.95
CA TYR A 34 -8.42 -3.15 -5.04
C TYR A 34 -7.73 -2.04 -5.82
N THR A 35 -7.86 -0.79 -5.37
CA THR A 35 -7.06 0.32 -5.89
C THR A 35 -5.75 0.37 -5.12
N MET A 36 -4.63 0.40 -5.83
CA MET A 36 -3.29 0.48 -5.25
C MET A 36 -2.47 1.58 -5.92
N VAL A 37 -1.75 2.36 -5.12
CA VAL A 37 -0.75 3.30 -5.62
C VAL A 37 0.54 2.53 -5.88
N VAL A 38 1.11 2.66 -7.08
CA VAL A 38 2.41 2.11 -7.44
C VAL A 38 3.35 3.27 -7.75
N THR A 39 4.51 3.30 -7.08
CA THR A 39 5.45 4.42 -7.14
C THR A 39 6.86 3.94 -7.43
N THR A 40 7.68 4.86 -7.94
CA THR A 40 9.12 4.66 -8.11
C THR A 40 9.89 5.28 -6.95
N PRO A 41 11.05 4.72 -6.55
CA PRO A 41 11.91 5.36 -5.56
C PRO A 41 12.31 6.80 -5.93
N SER A 42 12.50 7.09 -7.22
CA SER A 42 12.81 8.46 -7.69
C SER A 42 11.70 9.45 -7.35
N ASN A 43 10.43 9.03 -7.45
CA ASN A 43 9.29 9.89 -7.16
C ASN A 43 9.30 10.38 -5.71
N TYR A 44 9.77 9.55 -4.77
CA TYR A 44 9.97 9.99 -3.38
C TYR A 44 11.04 11.08 -3.26
N TYR A 45 12.18 10.94 -3.95
CA TYR A 45 13.20 11.99 -3.97
C TYR A 45 12.68 13.28 -4.59
N TRP A 46 11.96 13.19 -5.72
CA TRP A 46 11.33 14.35 -6.34
C TRP A 46 10.33 15.03 -5.40
N TYR A 47 9.50 14.26 -4.71
CA TYR A 47 8.55 14.80 -3.74
C TYR A 47 9.27 15.50 -2.57
N MET A 48 10.30 14.86 -2.01
CA MET A 48 11.14 15.44 -0.96
C MET A 48 11.78 16.76 -1.38
N ASP A 49 12.40 16.80 -2.56
CA ASP A 49 13.01 18.02 -3.11
C ASP A 49 11.99 19.13 -3.36
N LYS A 50 10.81 18.76 -3.90
CA LYS A 50 9.73 19.70 -4.23
C LYS A 50 9.15 20.35 -2.97
N GLU A 51 8.92 19.56 -1.93
CA GLU A 51 8.30 20.02 -0.68
C GLU A 51 9.34 20.51 0.35
N GLY A 52 10.64 20.39 0.05
CA GLY A 52 11.74 20.78 0.95
C GLY A 52 11.80 19.91 2.21
N LEU A 53 11.52 18.61 2.07
CA LEU A 53 11.46 17.63 3.14
C LEU A 53 12.62 16.63 3.04
N ASP A 54 13.12 16.17 4.18
CA ASP A 54 14.08 15.06 4.26
C ASP A 54 13.40 13.69 4.53
N TYR A 55 12.07 13.64 4.42
CA TYR A 55 11.24 12.45 4.67
C TYR A 55 9.91 12.51 3.92
N ILE A 56 9.25 11.35 3.77
CA ILE A 56 7.87 11.26 3.30
C ILE A 56 6.93 11.27 4.50
N PRO A 57 5.95 12.19 4.59
CA PRO A 57 4.96 12.20 5.66
C PRO A 57 4.20 10.88 5.76
N ALA A 58 3.72 10.54 6.96
CA ALA A 58 2.95 9.31 7.15
C ALA A 58 1.70 9.29 6.26
N SER A 59 1.55 8.22 5.49
CA SER A 59 0.46 8.00 4.54
C SER A 59 0.19 6.49 4.39
N PRO A 60 -0.93 6.11 3.75
CA PRO A 60 -1.13 4.73 3.31
C PRO A 60 0.07 4.23 2.49
N PRO A 61 0.49 2.96 2.64
CA PRO A 61 1.67 2.45 1.95
C PRO A 61 1.49 2.30 0.43
N ASP A 62 2.56 2.55 -0.32
CA ASP A 62 2.61 2.33 -1.78
C ASP A 62 3.22 0.97 -2.14
N VAL A 63 2.89 0.47 -3.33
CA VAL A 63 3.68 -0.58 -3.99
C VAL A 63 4.90 0.06 -4.65
N ILE A 64 6.10 -0.36 -4.28
CA ILE A 64 7.34 0.26 -4.77
C ILE A 64 7.94 -0.61 -5.88
N VAL A 65 8.12 -0.03 -7.06
CA VAL A 65 8.78 -0.69 -8.21
C VAL A 65 9.94 0.15 -8.74
N ARG A 66 10.95 -0.51 -9.31
CA ARG A 66 12.10 0.20 -9.89
C ARG A 66 11.71 1.14 -11.03
N THR A 67 10.77 0.72 -11.87
CA THR A 67 10.28 1.43 -13.05
C THR A 67 8.84 1.01 -13.30
N LEU A 68 7.94 1.93 -13.69
CA LEU A 68 6.51 1.70 -13.92
C LEU A 68 6.21 0.92 -15.21
N THR A 69 6.77 -0.27 -15.38
CA THR A 69 6.43 -1.18 -16.46
C THR A 69 5.30 -2.11 -16.03
N LYS A 70 4.43 -2.52 -16.97
CA LYS A 70 3.34 -3.48 -16.67
C LYS A 70 3.87 -4.77 -16.05
N GLU A 71 5.03 -5.25 -16.52
CA GLU A 71 5.70 -6.44 -15.99
C GLU A 71 6.16 -6.27 -14.53
N ASN A 72 6.83 -5.17 -14.21
CA ASN A 72 7.29 -4.92 -12.84
C ASN A 72 6.11 -4.77 -11.88
N ILE A 73 5.08 -4.06 -12.32
CA ILE A 73 3.86 -3.83 -11.54
C ILE A 73 3.14 -5.15 -11.30
N TRP A 74 2.98 -5.99 -12.32
CA TRP A 74 2.39 -7.32 -12.19
C TRP A 74 3.15 -8.19 -11.19
N LYS A 75 4.47 -8.33 -11.37
CA LYS A 75 5.33 -9.12 -10.49
C LYS A 75 5.30 -8.63 -9.05
N ALA A 76 5.30 -7.31 -8.85
CA ALA A 76 5.21 -6.74 -7.51
C ALA A 76 3.84 -7.05 -6.88
N ILE A 77 2.74 -6.85 -7.60
CA ILE A 77 1.39 -7.09 -7.06
C ILE A 77 1.13 -8.58 -6.81
N GLU A 78 1.73 -9.50 -7.60
CA GLU A 78 1.63 -10.94 -7.32
C GLU A 78 2.08 -11.28 -5.89
N THR A 79 3.13 -10.66 -5.36
CA THR A 79 3.58 -10.91 -3.98
C THR A 79 2.57 -10.44 -2.94
N PHE A 80 1.73 -9.45 -3.25
CA PHE A 80 0.65 -9.00 -2.36
C PHE A 80 -0.50 -9.99 -2.26
N THR A 81 -0.55 -10.98 -3.15
CA THR A 81 -1.61 -12.00 -3.18
C THR A 81 -1.26 -13.27 -2.41
N GLU A 82 0.01 -13.40 -1.99
CA GLU A 82 0.51 -14.42 -1.06
C GLU A 82 -0.18 -14.33 0.30
N ASP A 83 -0.10 -15.38 1.11
CA ASP A 83 -0.67 -15.43 2.47
C ASP A 83 -2.13 -14.97 2.54
N ASN A 84 -2.94 -15.52 1.62
CA ASN A 84 -4.36 -15.15 1.46
C ASN A 84 -4.56 -13.64 1.20
N ALA A 85 -3.64 -13.04 0.45
CA ALA A 85 -3.62 -11.62 0.08
C ALA A 85 -3.66 -10.68 1.30
N TYR A 86 -2.93 -11.04 2.36
CA TYR A 86 -2.89 -10.24 3.59
C TYR A 86 -2.47 -8.80 3.31
N TRP A 87 -1.35 -8.60 2.62
CA TRP A 87 -0.82 -7.26 2.34
C TRP A 87 -1.71 -6.45 1.40
N LEU A 88 -2.35 -7.10 0.42
CA LEU A 88 -3.33 -6.45 -0.44
C LEU A 88 -4.49 -5.86 0.37
N LYS A 89 -5.07 -6.67 1.28
CA LYS A 89 -6.18 -6.23 2.15
C LYS A 89 -5.74 -5.14 3.11
N LEU A 90 -4.58 -5.31 3.75
CA LEU A 90 -4.06 -4.34 4.71
C LEU A 90 -3.83 -2.97 4.05
N PHE A 91 -3.17 -2.93 2.90
CA PHE A 91 -2.89 -1.68 2.18
C PHE A 91 -4.20 -0.98 1.79
N PHE A 92 -5.14 -1.72 1.20
CA PHE A 92 -6.43 -1.17 0.81
C PHE A 92 -7.22 -0.61 1.99
N LEU A 93 -7.28 -1.33 3.10
CA LEU A 93 -8.00 -0.89 4.30
C LEU A 93 -7.31 0.24 5.05
N SER A 94 -5.98 0.41 4.90
CA SER A 94 -5.21 1.50 5.55
C SER A 94 -5.43 2.88 4.92
N GLY A 95 -6.11 2.95 3.78
CA GLY A 95 -6.36 4.18 3.03
C GLY A 95 -7.34 5.16 3.67
N ASP A 96 -8.13 4.72 4.65
CA ASP A 96 -9.18 5.50 5.29
C ASP A 96 -9.06 5.45 6.82
N LYS A 97 -8.73 6.59 7.42
CA LYS A 97 -8.55 6.75 8.87
C LYS A 97 -9.85 6.59 9.68
N ASP A 98 -10.99 6.77 9.03
CA ASP A 98 -12.32 6.59 9.62
C ASP A 98 -12.93 5.23 9.17
N GLY A 99 -12.11 4.40 8.52
CA GLY A 99 -12.47 3.08 7.99
C GLY A 99 -12.25 1.93 8.98
N VAL A 100 -11.77 0.79 8.48
CA VAL A 100 -11.60 -0.44 9.30
C VAL A 100 -10.51 -0.27 10.37
N PHE A 101 -9.48 0.54 10.08
CA PHE A 101 -8.47 0.95 11.05
C PHE A 101 -8.86 2.26 11.74
N ASP A 102 -10.07 2.30 12.30
CA ASP A 102 -10.52 3.43 13.13
C ASP A 102 -9.58 3.65 14.32
N GLN A 103 -9.28 4.93 14.58
CA GLN A 103 -8.34 5.32 15.63
C GLN A 103 -8.74 4.80 17.02
N ASN A 104 -10.03 4.84 17.39
CA ASN A 104 -10.47 4.43 18.72
C ASN A 104 -10.30 2.91 18.89
N ILE A 105 -10.64 2.14 17.85
CA ILE A 105 -10.45 0.68 17.84
C ILE A 105 -8.96 0.36 18.01
N MET A 106 -8.09 1.03 17.27
CA MET A 106 -6.63 0.83 17.38
C MET A 106 -6.12 1.16 18.79
N ASP A 107 -6.55 2.28 19.36
CA ASP A 107 -6.15 2.70 20.71
C ASP A 107 -6.56 1.66 21.77
N GLU A 108 -7.75 1.05 21.64
CA GLU A 108 -8.21 -0.03 22.52
C GLU A 108 -7.36 -1.29 22.38
N MET A 109 -7.03 -1.70 21.15
CA MET A 109 -6.18 -2.87 20.89
C MET A 109 -4.78 -2.71 21.50
N ILE A 110 -4.16 -1.53 21.35
CA ILE A 110 -2.84 -1.24 21.92
C ILE A 110 -2.87 -1.25 23.45
N LYS A 111 -3.92 -0.70 24.08
CA LYS A 111 -4.09 -0.76 25.54
C LYS A 111 -4.17 -2.20 26.05
N GLN A 112 -4.88 -3.07 25.34
CA GLN A 112 -4.99 -4.49 25.70
C GLN A 112 -3.64 -5.20 25.62
N ILE A 113 -2.88 -4.99 24.54
CA ILE A 113 -1.53 -5.56 24.38
C ILE A 113 -0.61 -5.11 25.51
N LYS A 114 -0.61 -3.80 25.83
CA LYS A 114 0.20 -3.27 26.93
C LYS A 114 -0.13 -3.95 28.25
N LYS A 115 -1.43 -4.09 28.57
CA LYS A 115 -1.87 -4.77 29.80
C LYS A 115 -1.34 -6.20 29.89
N VAL A 116 -1.43 -6.97 28.79
CA VAL A 116 -0.92 -8.35 28.74
C VAL A 116 0.59 -8.39 28.97
N ASN A 117 1.35 -7.48 28.36
CA ASN A 117 2.79 -7.40 28.55
C ASN A 117 3.16 -7.08 30.00
N ASP A 118 2.47 -6.11 30.61
CA ASP A 118 2.69 -5.75 32.02
C ASP A 118 2.38 -6.93 32.96
N GLU A 119 1.35 -7.74 32.66
CA GLU A 119 1.04 -8.94 33.45
C GLU A 119 2.14 -10.02 33.33
N ILE A 120 2.70 -10.24 32.12
CA ILE A 120 3.78 -11.20 31.90
C ILE A 120 5.08 -10.77 32.61
N GLU A 121 5.43 -9.49 32.57
CA GLU A 121 6.66 -8.97 33.21
C GLU A 121 6.61 -9.06 34.74
N ASN A 122 5.42 -9.13 35.33
CA ASN A 122 5.21 -9.22 36.77
C ASN A 122 4.97 -10.67 37.28
N MET A 123 5.08 -11.68 36.40
CA MET A 123 5.02 -13.11 36.74
C MET A 123 6.41 -13.69 37.00
#